data_AF-A0A0G0UR34-F1
#
_entry.id   AF-A0A0G0UR34-F1
#
_cell.length_a   1.000
_cell.length_b   1.000
_cell.length_c   1.000
_cell.angle_alpha   90.00
_cell.angle_beta   90.00
_cell.angle_gamma   90.00
#
_symmetry.space_group_name_H-M   'P 1'
#
loop_
_entity.id
_entity.type
_entity.pdbx_description
1 polymer ?
#
loop_
_entity_poly.entity_id
_entity_poly.type
_entity_poly.pdbx_seq_one_letter_code
_entity_poly.pdbx_strand_id
1 'polypeptide(L)'
;MIKKIFNFVSFLVISSLVLSVPLTVLAQDAGTIPPPGDSSGGFQQPMQQPSSGGSFGSFQQPMDSQQYQQPMTGTQQQPMTNNYQNQNFQQPTGNFGQQQPMSGTQQQPYSGQNSGNTASCMVNGVNMPGGCDQWNQSMGTSGQGQMGGQEGQGMMGGQQGQFGGPQQGMMGQDGQQSGQFGPSDEQMEKMEKMREAQEKKMRIKGLQQAKKGMTQFLKALKNVQVKVAKFEKQGISVSADIKSKIDEAVATIEAIINATEMTDEIQEKMESMQEMGDVMQDIMPKLEMMSRLPQMIKKAQTEIKRLEKAYASAAKKATRAKVDVSSVLGNWQAAIDELKNNLAAAASGQFEEGEDPMQSIGEGVFENLENAWKYDQIIRMALDVKRNLRNVESMLKKYEKNIARLEKKGEDMMEVKEVLAMMKEKYAEVKDIAWDKLEPEEIEDFMSGLDGYMEMQQQMEEMLNLSGPSMFEQQMKQGPAKEDKMPGMNVPNFGQLMKANEDAQNQFVQQWSVTEEKLLAQFDADKVAKLKRLSALLEAAKKEVAALNEAGMGVPSDLLAALGFSSVSSVAVK
;
A
#
# COMPACT_ATOMS: atom_id res chain seq x y z
N MET A 1 -12.34 1.36 -21.98
CA MET A 1 -13.48 1.94 -21.22
C MET A 1 -14.79 1.24 -21.55
N ILE A 2 -15.26 1.25 -22.82
CA ILE A 2 -16.51 0.58 -23.24
C ILE A 2 -16.52 -0.93 -22.91
N LYS A 3 -15.40 -1.63 -23.07
CA LYS A 3 -15.24 -3.05 -22.71
C LYS A 3 -15.32 -3.31 -21.18
N LYS A 4 -14.79 -2.39 -20.36
CA LYS A 4 -14.89 -2.45 -18.89
C LYS A 4 -16.32 -2.18 -18.40
N ILE A 5 -17.06 -1.32 -19.10
CA ILE A 5 -18.48 -1.05 -18.82
C ILE A 5 -19.34 -2.27 -19.22
N PHE A 6 -19.05 -2.92 -20.35
CA PHE A 6 -19.78 -4.11 -20.79
C PHE A 6 -19.62 -5.31 -19.84
N ASN A 7 -18.41 -5.52 -19.30
CA ASN A 7 -18.15 -6.59 -18.31
C ASN A 7 -18.81 -6.29 -16.96
N PHE A 8 -18.83 -5.03 -16.51
CA PHE A 8 -19.51 -4.63 -15.27
C PHE A 8 -21.04 -4.78 -15.36
N VAL A 9 -21.64 -4.45 -16.51
CA VAL A 9 -23.09 -4.59 -16.74
C VAL A 9 -23.50 -6.08 -16.86
N SER A 10 -22.69 -6.91 -17.52
CA SER A 10 -22.95 -8.35 -17.63
C SER A 10 -22.89 -9.06 -16.28
N PHE A 11 -22.00 -8.60 -15.38
CA PHE A 11 -21.84 -9.15 -14.03
C PHE A 11 -23.01 -8.80 -13.09
N LEU A 12 -23.59 -7.59 -13.22
CA LEU A 12 -24.75 -7.14 -12.45
C LEU A 12 -26.06 -7.88 -12.82
N VAL A 13 -26.24 -8.22 -14.10
CA VAL A 13 -27.41 -8.98 -14.59
C VAL A 13 -27.36 -10.44 -14.13
N ILE A 14 -26.18 -11.06 -14.06
CA ILE A 14 -26.03 -12.44 -13.56
C ILE A 14 -26.25 -12.49 -12.04
N SER A 15 -25.79 -11.47 -11.30
CA SER A 15 -25.93 -11.39 -9.83
C SER A 15 -27.39 -11.21 -9.38
N SER A 16 -28.23 -10.56 -10.20
CA SER A 16 -29.65 -10.36 -9.90
C SER A 16 -30.53 -11.58 -10.24
N LEU A 17 -30.05 -12.50 -11.10
CA LEU A 17 -30.74 -13.76 -11.43
C LEU A 17 -30.50 -14.90 -10.41
N VAL A 18 -29.45 -14.81 -9.58
CA VAL A 18 -29.13 -15.84 -8.55
C VAL A 18 -29.86 -15.59 -7.22
N LEU A 19 -30.45 -14.41 -7.01
CA LEU A 19 -31.17 -14.04 -5.78
C LEU A 19 -32.66 -14.41 -5.74
N SER A 20 -33.17 -15.14 -6.74
CA SER A 20 -34.57 -15.59 -6.79
C SER A 20 -34.71 -17.12 -6.75
N VAL A 21 -34.11 -17.77 -5.75
CA VAL A 21 -34.46 -19.15 -5.37
C VAL A 21 -35.19 -19.10 -4.02
N PRO A 22 -36.48 -19.50 -3.95
CA PRO A 22 -37.18 -19.56 -2.67
C PRO A 22 -36.63 -20.73 -1.84
N LEU A 23 -36.12 -20.43 -0.64
CA LEU A 23 -35.82 -21.41 0.39
C LEU A 23 -37.10 -22.20 0.72
N THR A 24 -37.20 -23.41 0.20
CA THR A 24 -38.20 -24.39 0.65
C THR A 24 -37.46 -25.40 1.53
N VAL A 25 -37.71 -25.32 2.83
CA VAL A 25 -37.15 -26.23 3.84
C VAL A 25 -37.81 -27.61 3.69
N LEU A 26 -37.02 -28.62 3.36
CA LEU A 26 -37.36 -30.04 3.50
C LEU A 26 -37.21 -30.45 4.97
N ALA A 27 -38.34 -30.69 5.64
CA ALA A 27 -38.40 -31.46 6.87
C ALA A 27 -39.73 -32.22 6.95
N GLN A 28 -39.75 -33.43 6.40
CA GLN A 28 -40.72 -34.46 6.73
C GLN A 28 -40.02 -35.82 6.70
N ASP A 29 -39.82 -36.41 7.88
CA ASP A 29 -40.24 -37.80 8.05
C ASP A 29 -40.72 -38.03 9.49
N ALA A 30 -41.79 -38.81 9.59
CA ALA A 30 -42.73 -38.87 10.71
C ALA A 30 -42.44 -40.02 11.68
N GLY A 31 -42.86 -39.88 12.94
CA GLY A 31 -42.80 -40.96 13.92
C GLY A 31 -43.48 -40.68 15.26
N THR A 32 -44.82 -40.68 15.24
CA THR A 32 -45.77 -41.17 16.29
C THR A 32 -45.57 -40.82 17.79
N ILE A 33 -46.58 -40.13 18.34
CA ILE A 33 -46.89 -39.91 19.78
C ILE A 33 -47.63 -41.14 20.37
N PRO A 34 -47.43 -41.50 21.65
CA PRO A 34 -48.57 -41.54 22.60
C PRO A 34 -48.18 -41.02 24.03
N PRO A 35 -49.05 -41.06 25.07
CA PRO A 35 -49.69 -39.91 25.74
C PRO A 35 -49.14 -39.61 27.17
N PRO A 36 -49.63 -38.58 27.89
CA PRO A 36 -49.15 -38.26 29.23
C PRO A 36 -49.83 -39.13 30.29
N GLY A 37 -49.02 -39.77 31.14
CA GLY A 37 -49.47 -40.55 32.29
C GLY A 37 -48.77 -40.11 33.58
N ASP A 38 -49.58 -39.81 34.59
CA ASP A 38 -49.25 -39.56 35.99
C ASP A 38 -48.29 -40.59 36.61
N SER A 39 -47.41 -40.14 37.52
CA SER A 39 -47.23 -40.74 38.87
C SER A 39 -46.00 -40.19 39.61
N SER A 40 -46.29 -39.42 40.67
CA SER A 40 -45.81 -39.59 42.07
C SER A 40 -44.37 -40.03 42.39
N GLY A 41 -43.77 -39.26 43.32
CA GLY A 41 -42.73 -39.68 44.28
C GLY A 41 -41.33 -39.23 43.87
N GLY A 42 -40.63 -38.31 44.54
CA GLY A 42 -40.53 -38.01 45.96
C GLY A 42 -39.11 -38.34 46.40
N PHE A 43 -38.30 -37.37 46.83
CA PHE A 43 -37.36 -37.45 47.96
C PHE A 43 -36.52 -36.16 48.11
N GLN A 44 -36.83 -35.46 49.21
CA GLN A 44 -35.98 -34.71 50.17
C GLN A 44 -34.96 -33.64 49.74
N GLN A 45 -35.30 -32.44 50.24
CA GLN A 45 -34.52 -31.23 50.51
C GLN A 45 -33.68 -31.40 51.81
N PRO A 46 -32.77 -30.47 52.20
CA PRO A 46 -33.22 -29.17 52.74
C PRO A 46 -32.40 -27.92 52.35
N MET A 47 -33.14 -26.80 52.38
CA MET A 47 -32.69 -25.41 52.28
C MET A 47 -32.03 -24.90 53.57
N GLN A 48 -31.27 -23.80 53.45
CA GLN A 48 -31.25 -22.73 54.45
C GLN A 48 -31.51 -21.36 53.80
N GLN A 49 -32.33 -20.57 54.48
CA GLN A 49 -32.91 -19.28 54.13
C GLN A 49 -32.08 -18.09 54.66
N PRO A 50 -32.40 -16.84 54.25
CA PRO A 50 -31.65 -15.61 54.52
C PRO A 50 -32.20 -14.80 55.72
N SER A 51 -31.43 -13.82 56.19
CA SER A 51 -31.90 -12.81 57.15
C SER A 51 -31.59 -11.38 56.69
N SER A 52 -32.61 -10.56 56.88
CA SER A 52 -32.81 -9.13 56.65
C SER A 52 -32.17 -8.21 57.70
N GLY A 53 -32.06 -6.91 57.36
CA GLY A 53 -32.22 -5.81 58.33
C GLY A 53 -31.26 -4.63 58.11
N GLY A 54 -31.80 -3.47 57.68
CA GLY A 54 -31.07 -2.20 57.61
C GLY A 54 -31.24 -1.35 58.88
N SER A 55 -30.46 -0.26 59.00
CA SER A 55 -30.89 1.02 59.61
C SER A 55 -29.81 2.10 59.51
N PHE A 56 -30.28 3.35 59.38
CA PHE A 56 -29.57 4.64 59.37
C PHE A 56 -28.82 4.96 60.69
N GLY A 57 -27.80 5.82 60.62
CA GLY A 57 -27.40 6.66 61.76
C GLY A 57 -25.93 7.09 61.83
N SER A 58 -25.70 8.37 61.52
CA SER A 58 -24.57 9.25 61.88
C SER A 58 -23.79 8.97 63.17
N PHE A 59 -22.45 9.17 63.17
CA PHE A 59 -21.70 10.13 64.03
C PHE A 59 -20.16 9.97 63.91
N GLN A 60 -19.49 11.10 63.66
CA GLN A 60 -18.27 11.65 64.30
C GLN A 60 -16.95 10.85 64.47
N GLN A 61 -15.88 11.46 63.94
CA GLN A 61 -14.44 11.33 64.27
C GLN A 61 -14.15 11.46 65.79
N PRO A 62 -12.99 10.96 66.30
CA PRO A 62 -11.72 11.73 66.28
C PRO A 62 -10.41 10.93 66.11
N MET A 63 -9.37 11.73 65.87
CA MET A 63 -7.92 11.44 65.82
C MET A 63 -7.33 10.88 67.13
N ASP A 64 -6.25 10.11 67.02
CA ASP A 64 -4.97 10.24 67.77
C ASP A 64 -4.09 9.00 67.44
N SER A 65 -2.85 9.08 66.92
CA SER A 65 -1.59 9.67 67.37
C SER A 65 -0.70 8.73 68.22
N GLN A 66 0.53 8.48 67.72
CA GLN A 66 1.77 8.14 68.45
C GLN A 66 1.83 6.74 69.13
N GLN A 67 2.95 6.03 69.37
CA GLN A 67 4.39 6.06 69.09
C GLN A 67 4.97 4.74 69.70
N TYR A 68 6.09 4.24 69.17
CA TYR A 68 7.13 3.42 69.85
C TYR A 68 6.82 2.01 70.44
N GLN A 69 7.42 0.95 69.87
CA GLN A 69 8.61 0.20 70.37
C GLN A 69 8.80 -1.18 69.69
N GLN A 70 10.02 -1.43 69.21
CA GLN A 70 10.63 -2.74 68.91
C GLN A 70 10.96 -3.52 70.22
N PRO A 71 11.35 -4.84 70.26
CA PRO A 71 12.14 -5.58 69.25
C PRO A 71 11.95 -7.12 69.07
N MET A 72 12.59 -7.61 67.99
CA MET A 72 13.28 -8.91 67.76
C MET A 72 12.55 -10.27 67.89
N THR A 73 12.44 -10.99 66.77
CA THR A 73 13.20 -12.21 66.39
C THR A 73 12.40 -13.07 65.38
N GLY A 74 13.07 -13.67 64.39
CA GLY A 74 12.49 -14.77 63.61
C GLY A 74 12.63 -14.65 62.09
N THR A 75 13.74 -15.18 61.59
CA THR A 75 14.08 -15.47 60.19
C THR A 75 13.04 -16.30 59.45
N GLN A 76 12.63 -15.91 58.23
CA GLN A 76 12.40 -16.84 57.11
C GLN A 76 12.24 -16.12 55.76
N GLN A 77 12.53 -16.87 54.70
CA GLN A 77 13.04 -16.44 53.39
C GLN A 77 12.00 -15.78 52.46
N GLN A 78 12.48 -14.83 51.65
CA GLN A 78 11.78 -14.17 50.54
C GLN A 78 11.85 -15.01 49.25
N PRO A 79 10.85 -14.84 48.36
CA PRO A 79 11.10 -14.71 46.94
C PRO A 79 10.72 -13.31 46.42
N MET A 80 11.54 -12.78 45.52
CA MET A 80 11.53 -11.39 45.03
C MET A 80 10.32 -11.05 44.15
N THR A 81 9.63 -9.96 44.50
CA THR A 81 8.76 -9.17 43.62
C THR A 81 9.57 -8.06 42.96
N ASN A 82 9.58 -8.02 41.63
CA ASN A 82 10.29 -7.02 40.83
C ASN A 82 9.35 -5.89 40.43
N ASN A 83 9.75 -4.66 40.77
CA ASN A 83 9.11 -3.39 40.43
C ASN A 83 10.18 -2.51 39.77
N TYR A 84 9.99 -2.11 38.51
CA TYR A 84 10.79 -1.11 37.79
C TYR A 84 9.79 -0.17 37.11
N GLN A 85 9.56 1.05 37.62
CA GLN A 85 10.32 2.28 37.40
C GLN A 85 10.54 2.69 35.93
N ASN A 86 9.73 3.69 35.54
CA ASN A 86 9.95 4.75 34.55
C ASN A 86 11.40 4.94 34.06
N GLN A 87 11.59 4.89 32.74
CA GLN A 87 12.72 5.54 32.06
C GLN A 87 12.26 6.38 30.86
N ASN A 88 12.60 7.66 30.96
CA ASN A 88 12.68 8.67 29.91
C ASN A 88 13.54 8.17 28.73
N PHE A 89 13.10 8.43 27.50
CA PHE A 89 13.99 8.51 26.34
C PHE A 89 13.99 9.92 25.77
N GLN A 90 15.21 10.48 25.72
CA GLN A 90 15.57 11.78 25.20
C GLN A 90 15.43 11.82 23.68
N GLN A 91 14.86 12.90 23.16
CA GLN A 91 14.91 13.26 21.74
C GLN A 91 16.19 14.06 21.45
N PRO A 92 16.92 13.79 20.35
CA PRO A 92 18.05 14.61 19.95
C PRO A 92 17.57 15.85 19.18
N THR A 93 17.82 17.02 19.76
CA THR A 93 17.71 18.34 19.12
C THR A 93 18.90 18.57 18.17
N GLY A 94 18.65 18.53 16.86
CA GLY A 94 19.61 18.87 15.82
C GLY A 94 19.53 20.34 15.42
N ASN A 95 20.62 21.06 15.71
CA ASN A 95 20.86 22.48 15.51
C ASN A 95 21.19 22.76 14.02
N PHE A 96 20.35 23.52 13.29
CA PHE A 96 20.60 23.94 11.91
C PHE A 96 21.13 25.38 11.87
N GLY A 97 22.43 25.53 11.67
CA GLY A 97 23.09 26.80 11.36
C GLY A 97 23.35 26.92 9.85
N GLN A 98 22.99 28.07 9.28
CA GLN A 98 23.21 28.47 7.90
C GLN A 98 24.70 28.64 7.55
N GLN A 99 25.11 28.26 6.33
CA GLN A 99 26.19 28.92 5.59
C GLN A 99 25.90 28.97 4.08
N GLN A 100 26.31 30.10 3.50
CA GLN A 100 26.14 30.58 2.12
C GLN A 100 27.05 29.87 1.08
N PRO A 101 26.83 30.08 -0.23
CA PRO A 101 27.40 29.25 -1.28
C PRO A 101 28.78 29.74 -1.77
N MET A 102 29.66 28.81 -2.09
CA MET A 102 30.90 29.06 -2.85
C MET A 102 30.99 28.08 -4.02
N SER A 103 31.31 28.65 -5.17
CA SER A 103 31.58 28.04 -6.48
C SER A 103 32.91 27.30 -6.52
N GLY A 104 32.97 26.16 -7.23
CA GLY A 104 34.22 25.68 -7.82
C GLY A 104 34.47 24.16 -7.81
N THR A 105 34.49 23.60 -9.02
CA THR A 105 35.35 22.48 -9.51
C THR A 105 35.33 21.09 -8.87
N GLN A 106 35.02 20.11 -9.74
CA GLN A 106 35.40 18.69 -9.77
C GLN A 106 36.09 18.09 -8.54
N GLN A 107 35.43 17.10 -7.93
CA GLN A 107 36.02 15.81 -7.55
C GLN A 107 34.90 14.81 -7.19
N GLN A 108 35.02 13.58 -7.70
CA GLN A 108 34.18 12.45 -7.32
C GLN A 108 34.39 12.07 -5.85
N PRO A 109 33.33 11.75 -5.09
CA PRO A 109 33.46 10.97 -3.88
C PRO A 109 33.00 9.52 -4.09
N TYR A 110 33.94 8.63 -3.83
CA TYR A 110 33.70 7.27 -3.36
C TYR A 110 32.78 7.33 -2.12
N SER A 111 31.65 6.63 -2.14
CA SER A 111 30.94 6.27 -0.90
C SER A 111 30.33 4.89 -1.07
N GLY A 112 30.77 3.96 -0.23
CA GLY A 112 30.11 2.68 -0.05
C GLY A 112 28.83 2.89 0.73
N GLN A 113 27.74 2.30 0.25
CA GLN A 113 26.60 2.02 1.11
C GLN A 113 25.86 0.78 0.63
N ASN A 114 25.72 -0.12 1.59
CA ASN A 114 25.11 -1.43 1.57
C ASN A 114 23.65 -1.35 1.09
N SER A 115 23.39 -1.79 -0.15
CA SER A 115 22.05 -2.11 -0.63
C SER A 115 22.15 -3.39 -1.44
N GLY A 116 21.42 -4.43 -1.02
CA GLY A 116 21.44 -5.78 -1.59
C GLY A 116 20.76 -5.85 -2.94
N ASN A 117 21.33 -5.17 -3.93
CA ASN A 117 20.93 -5.26 -5.32
C ASN A 117 21.90 -6.22 -6.02
N THR A 118 21.44 -7.42 -6.34
CA THR A 118 22.21 -8.38 -7.15
C THR A 118 22.37 -7.80 -8.54
N ALA A 119 23.48 -7.09 -8.78
CA ALA A 119 23.84 -6.59 -10.10
C ALA A 119 23.95 -7.79 -11.05
N SER A 120 23.15 -7.77 -12.11
CA SER A 120 23.15 -8.76 -13.17
C SER A 120 23.96 -8.22 -14.34
N CYS A 121 24.99 -8.95 -14.77
CA CYS A 121 25.87 -8.52 -15.85
C CYS A 121 25.44 -9.17 -17.17
N MET A 122 25.30 -8.37 -18.22
CA MET A 122 24.93 -8.86 -19.55
C MET A 122 26.18 -9.25 -20.32
N VAL A 123 26.41 -10.56 -20.52
CA VAL A 123 27.55 -11.09 -21.28
C VAL A 123 26.99 -11.79 -22.52
N ASN A 124 27.34 -11.30 -23.71
CA ASN A 124 26.83 -11.79 -25.00
C ASN A 124 25.28 -11.91 -25.05
N GLY A 125 24.58 -10.91 -24.52
CA GLY A 125 23.11 -10.83 -24.58
C GLY A 125 22.36 -11.65 -23.54
N VAL A 126 23.04 -12.37 -22.64
CA VAL A 126 22.41 -13.13 -21.55
C VAL A 126 22.73 -12.48 -20.21
N ASN A 127 21.71 -12.27 -19.38
CA ASN A 127 21.83 -11.60 -18.08
C ASN A 127 22.21 -12.63 -16.99
N MET A 128 23.46 -12.60 -16.51
CA MET A 128 23.98 -13.53 -15.52
C MET A 128 23.97 -12.90 -14.12
N PRO A 129 23.57 -13.63 -13.07
CA PRO A 129 23.63 -13.13 -11.69
C PRO A 129 25.09 -13.03 -11.20
N GLY A 130 25.48 -11.85 -10.71
CA GLY A 130 26.82 -11.59 -10.17
C GLY A 130 27.53 -10.41 -10.85
N GLY A 131 28.49 -9.80 -10.14
CA GLY A 131 29.27 -8.67 -10.67
C GLY A 131 30.13 -9.08 -11.88
N CYS A 132 30.27 -8.18 -12.86
CA CYS A 132 30.97 -8.44 -14.13
C CYS A 132 32.43 -8.91 -13.96
N ASP A 133 33.07 -8.60 -12.82
CA ASP A 133 34.46 -8.97 -12.53
C ASP A 133 34.68 -10.48 -12.44
N GLN A 134 33.65 -11.23 -12.04
CA GLN A 134 33.73 -12.68 -11.87
C GLN A 134 33.76 -13.44 -13.21
N TRP A 135 33.17 -12.86 -14.26
CA TRP A 135 33.02 -13.51 -15.57
C TRP A 135 34.14 -13.15 -16.56
N ASN A 136 34.77 -11.98 -16.39
CA ASN A 136 35.85 -11.55 -17.28
C ASN A 136 37.20 -12.25 -17.00
N GLN A 137 37.39 -12.88 -15.84
CA GLN A 137 38.61 -13.63 -15.52
C GLN A 137 38.59 -15.11 -15.97
N SER A 138 37.46 -15.62 -16.49
CA SER A 138 37.31 -17.04 -16.82
C SER A 138 37.64 -17.41 -18.28
N MET A 139 38.00 -16.45 -19.14
CA MET A 139 38.27 -16.69 -20.57
C MET A 139 39.74 -16.49 -20.98
N GLY A 140 40.66 -16.40 -20.02
CA GLY A 140 42.10 -16.25 -20.27
C GLY A 140 42.95 -17.41 -19.75
N THR A 141 43.30 -18.32 -20.66
CA THR A 141 44.60 -19.02 -20.69
C THR A 141 44.96 -20.01 -19.56
N SER A 142 44.82 -21.30 -19.87
CA SER A 142 45.58 -22.39 -19.22
C SER A 142 46.66 -22.93 -20.17
N GLY A 143 47.94 -22.81 -19.79
CA GLY A 143 49.10 -23.46 -20.42
C GLY A 143 50.40 -22.80 -19.95
N GLN A 144 50.92 -23.15 -18.76
CA GLN A 144 51.94 -24.18 -18.49
C GLN A 144 53.40 -23.69 -18.66
N GLY A 145 54.11 -23.57 -17.54
CA GLY A 145 55.55 -23.86 -17.46
C GLY A 145 56.54 -22.70 -17.18
N GLN A 146 57.30 -22.88 -16.10
CA GLN A 146 58.77 -22.79 -16.05
C GLN A 146 59.46 -21.48 -15.55
N MET A 147 60.27 -21.73 -14.51
CA MET A 147 61.46 -21.03 -13.95
C MET A 147 61.87 -19.63 -14.44
N GLY A 148 62.34 -18.84 -13.46
CA GLY A 148 63.53 -18.02 -13.62
C GLY A 148 63.30 -16.54 -13.39
N GLY A 149 63.80 -16.03 -12.27
CA GLY A 149 63.82 -14.59 -12.01
C GLY A 149 64.80 -13.86 -12.91
N GLN A 150 64.48 -12.61 -13.25
CA GLN A 150 65.47 -11.57 -13.49
C GLN A 150 64.78 -10.21 -13.45
N GLU A 151 65.30 -9.33 -12.59
CA GLU A 151 65.08 -7.89 -12.65
C GLU A 151 65.51 -7.37 -14.03
N GLY A 152 64.73 -6.45 -14.61
CA GLY A 152 65.13 -5.86 -15.88
C GLY A 152 64.08 -4.95 -16.51
N GLN A 153 64.09 -3.69 -16.09
CA GLN A 153 64.20 -2.51 -16.96
C GLN A 153 63.19 -2.36 -18.11
N GLY A 154 62.34 -1.32 -17.99
CA GLY A 154 61.37 -0.98 -19.01
C GLY A 154 61.96 -0.43 -20.30
N MET A 155 61.13 -0.39 -21.35
CA MET A 155 61.22 0.57 -22.43
C MET A 155 59.96 0.53 -23.32
N MET A 156 59.55 1.73 -23.72
CA MET A 156 58.71 2.13 -24.87
C MET A 156 57.24 1.67 -24.88
N GLY A 157 56.27 2.56 -25.04
CA GLY A 157 56.28 3.80 -25.84
C GLY A 157 55.36 3.56 -27.04
N GLY A 158 54.19 4.19 -27.03
CA GLY A 158 53.08 3.86 -27.92
C GLY A 158 53.32 4.16 -29.40
N GLN A 159 52.39 3.70 -30.24
CA GLN A 159 52.15 4.34 -31.52
C GLN A 159 50.73 4.12 -32.03
N GLN A 160 50.11 5.25 -32.28
CA GLN A 160 48.83 5.50 -32.90
C GLN A 160 49.10 5.84 -34.37
N GLY A 161 48.40 5.17 -35.29
CA GLY A 161 48.03 5.69 -36.61
C GLY A 161 49.09 5.70 -37.73
N GLN A 162 48.56 5.53 -38.95
CA GLN A 162 49.09 5.95 -40.26
C GLN A 162 49.90 4.95 -41.08
N PHE A 163 49.28 4.40 -42.15
CA PHE A 163 49.81 4.23 -43.53
C PHE A 163 48.79 3.38 -44.35
N GLY A 164 48.44 3.60 -45.63
CA GLY A 164 49.05 4.46 -46.65
C GLY A 164 49.58 3.71 -47.88
N GLY A 165 48.80 2.80 -48.51
CA GLY A 165 48.99 2.24 -49.89
C GLY A 165 50.27 1.43 -50.18
N PRO A 166 50.55 0.99 -51.44
CA PRO A 166 49.67 0.70 -52.58
C PRO A 166 49.99 -0.65 -53.31
N GLN A 167 49.16 -0.95 -54.32
CA GLN A 167 49.44 -1.72 -55.54
C GLN A 167 50.92 -1.72 -56.01
N GLN A 168 51.43 -2.87 -56.53
CA GLN A 168 52.37 -3.03 -57.68
C GLN A 168 53.52 -4.07 -57.49
N GLY A 169 53.64 -4.99 -58.47
CA GLY A 169 54.81 -5.86 -58.76
C GLY A 169 54.78 -7.23 -58.08
N MET A 170 54.56 -8.40 -58.71
CA MET A 170 54.92 -8.90 -60.05
C MET A 170 56.39 -8.72 -60.44
N MET A 171 57.22 -9.66 -59.98
CA MET A 171 58.42 -10.27 -60.58
C MET A 171 58.86 -11.31 -59.53
N GLY A 172 58.80 -12.62 -59.75
CA GLY A 172 59.49 -13.35 -60.79
C GLY A 172 60.63 -14.12 -60.12
N GLN A 173 60.41 -15.40 -59.80
CA GLN A 173 61.49 -16.37 -59.71
C GLN A 173 60.96 -17.79 -59.92
N ASP A 174 60.85 -18.14 -61.20
CA ASP A 174 61.47 -19.32 -61.81
C ASP A 174 61.29 -20.68 -61.14
N GLY A 175 60.38 -21.46 -61.72
CA GLY A 175 60.82 -22.60 -62.54
C GLY A 175 61.03 -23.94 -61.84
N GLN A 176 60.00 -24.79 -61.86
CA GLN A 176 60.03 -26.26 -62.06
C GLN A 176 58.57 -26.75 -61.95
N GLN A 177 57.83 -26.98 -63.04
CA GLN A 177 57.95 -28.13 -63.94
C GLN A 177 58.01 -29.47 -63.18
N SER A 178 56.85 -29.99 -62.76
CA SER A 178 56.51 -31.42 -62.85
C SER A 178 55.15 -31.72 -62.22
N GLY A 179 54.37 -32.57 -62.89
CA GLY A 179 53.56 -33.58 -62.20
C GLY A 179 52.22 -33.13 -61.63
N GLN A 180 51.26 -32.96 -62.52
CA GLN A 180 49.87 -33.31 -62.29
C GLN A 180 49.78 -34.78 -61.82
N PHE A 181 50.01 -35.04 -60.55
CA PHE A 181 49.57 -36.25 -59.86
C PHE A 181 48.46 -35.82 -58.92
N GLY A 182 47.22 -36.00 -59.37
CA GLY A 182 46.09 -36.04 -58.45
C GLY A 182 46.41 -37.06 -57.36
N PRO A 183 46.00 -36.80 -56.10
CA PRO A 183 46.16 -37.79 -55.04
C PRO A 183 45.63 -39.13 -55.56
N SER A 184 46.41 -40.19 -55.38
CA SER A 184 45.94 -41.53 -55.77
C SER A 184 44.58 -41.80 -55.14
N ASP A 185 43.71 -42.55 -55.81
CA ASP A 185 42.34 -42.81 -55.32
C ASP A 185 42.33 -43.33 -53.86
N GLU A 186 43.36 -44.10 -53.45
CA GLU A 186 43.58 -44.54 -52.06
C GLU A 186 43.90 -43.39 -51.07
N GLN A 187 44.62 -42.35 -51.49
CA GLN A 187 44.85 -41.16 -50.67
C GLN A 187 43.59 -40.31 -50.51
N MET A 188 42.74 -40.27 -51.54
CA MET A 188 41.45 -39.56 -51.49
C MET A 188 40.49 -40.26 -50.53
N GLU A 189 40.37 -41.59 -50.60
CA GLU A 189 39.51 -42.37 -49.68
C GLU A 189 39.98 -42.26 -48.21
N LYS A 190 41.29 -42.26 -47.97
CA LYS A 190 41.85 -42.09 -46.62
C LYS A 190 41.59 -40.67 -46.07
N MET A 191 41.65 -39.66 -46.93
CA MET A 191 41.32 -38.28 -46.56
C MET A 191 39.82 -38.11 -46.29
N GLU A 192 38.95 -38.77 -47.07
CA GLU A 192 37.50 -38.78 -46.88
C GLU A 192 37.09 -39.45 -45.55
N LYS A 193 37.63 -40.65 -45.26
CA LYS A 193 37.42 -41.32 -43.96
C LYS A 193 37.94 -40.51 -42.77
N MET A 194 39.07 -39.81 -42.93
CA MET A 194 39.58 -38.92 -41.89
C MET A 194 38.66 -37.72 -41.68
N ARG A 195 38.09 -37.16 -42.75
CA ARG A 195 37.13 -36.06 -42.70
C ARG A 195 35.83 -36.48 -42.00
N GLU A 196 35.26 -37.63 -42.35
CA GLU A 196 34.06 -38.17 -41.71
C GLU A 196 34.28 -38.46 -40.22
N ALA A 197 35.43 -39.05 -39.85
CA ALA A 197 35.77 -39.30 -38.46
C ALA A 197 35.97 -37.99 -37.67
N GLN A 198 36.56 -36.97 -38.30
CA GLN A 198 36.70 -35.64 -37.71
C GLN A 198 35.34 -34.96 -37.53
N GLU A 199 34.45 -35.06 -38.52
CA GLU A 199 33.10 -34.51 -38.46
C GLU A 199 32.28 -35.20 -37.36
N LYS A 200 32.32 -36.54 -37.28
CA LYS A 200 31.67 -37.30 -36.18
C LYS A 200 32.22 -36.87 -34.82
N LYS A 201 33.53 -36.67 -34.69
CA LYS A 201 34.16 -36.18 -33.44
C LYS A 201 33.72 -34.76 -33.11
N MET A 202 33.57 -33.88 -34.10
CA MET A 202 33.06 -32.51 -33.91
C MET A 202 31.59 -32.53 -33.48
N ARG A 203 30.74 -33.36 -34.11
CA ARG A 203 29.34 -33.53 -33.72
C ARG A 203 29.20 -34.06 -32.29
N ILE A 204 30.00 -35.05 -31.90
CA ILE A 204 30.01 -35.59 -30.52
C ILE A 204 30.46 -34.51 -29.52
N LYS A 205 31.53 -33.76 -29.83
CA LYS A 205 31.98 -32.65 -28.96
C LYS A 205 30.91 -31.56 -28.83
N GLY A 206 30.24 -31.21 -29.93
CA GLY A 206 29.12 -30.28 -29.95
C GLY A 206 27.96 -30.76 -29.07
N LEU A 207 27.56 -32.03 -29.22
CA LEU A 207 26.54 -32.65 -28.38
C LEU A 207 26.94 -32.66 -26.90
N GLN A 208 28.19 -32.99 -26.56
CA GLN A 208 28.69 -32.94 -25.18
C GLN A 208 28.64 -31.53 -24.58
N GLN A 209 28.95 -30.50 -25.36
CA GLN A 209 28.82 -29.11 -24.92
C GLN A 209 27.34 -28.72 -24.73
N ALA A 210 26.49 -29.06 -25.69
CA ALA A 210 25.04 -28.83 -25.60
C ALA A 210 24.44 -29.50 -24.35
N LYS A 211 24.79 -30.77 -24.09
CA LYS A 211 24.37 -31.52 -22.90
C LYS A 211 24.71 -30.82 -21.59
N LYS A 212 25.89 -30.19 -21.48
CA LYS A 212 26.28 -29.44 -20.27
C LYS A 212 25.37 -28.24 -20.04
N GLY A 213 25.08 -27.46 -21.09
CA GLY A 213 24.15 -26.33 -21.00
C GLY A 213 22.73 -26.78 -20.68
N MET A 214 22.26 -27.81 -21.38
CA MET A 214 20.95 -28.43 -21.16
C MET A 214 20.79 -29.01 -19.76
N THR A 215 21.86 -29.55 -19.15
CA THR A 215 21.81 -30.02 -17.75
C THR A 215 21.54 -28.89 -16.77
N GLN A 216 22.10 -27.70 -17.00
CA GLN A 216 21.81 -26.53 -16.17
C GLN A 216 20.38 -26.02 -16.39
N PHE A 217 19.94 -25.99 -17.65
CA PHE A 217 18.58 -25.58 -18.00
C PHE A 217 17.52 -26.54 -17.45
N LEU A 218 17.77 -27.85 -17.50
CA LEU A 218 16.92 -28.88 -16.87
C LEU A 218 16.77 -28.64 -15.36
N LYS A 219 17.86 -28.31 -14.66
CA LYS A 219 17.80 -27.97 -13.23
C LYS A 219 16.94 -26.74 -12.99
N ALA A 220 17.05 -25.72 -13.85
CA ALA A 220 16.21 -24.53 -13.76
C ALA A 220 14.72 -24.88 -13.95
N LEU A 221 14.36 -25.67 -14.96
CA LEU A 221 12.97 -26.10 -15.20
C LEU A 221 12.42 -26.98 -14.08
N LYS A 222 13.21 -27.90 -13.53
CA LYS A 222 12.80 -28.69 -12.35
C LYS A 222 12.55 -27.79 -11.12
N ASN A 223 13.37 -26.75 -10.92
CA ASN A 223 13.10 -25.76 -9.88
C ASN A 223 11.80 -24.99 -10.15
N VAL A 224 11.48 -24.73 -11.41
CA VAL A 224 10.20 -24.12 -11.81
C VAL A 224 9.03 -25.05 -11.52
N GLN A 225 9.10 -26.34 -11.85
CA GLN A 225 8.08 -27.34 -11.48
C GLN A 225 7.84 -27.37 -9.96
N VAL A 226 8.92 -27.31 -9.16
CA VAL A 226 8.81 -27.24 -7.69
C VAL A 226 8.11 -25.96 -7.24
N LYS A 227 8.37 -24.82 -7.89
CA LYS A 227 7.65 -23.56 -7.61
C LYS A 227 6.17 -23.65 -7.98
N VAL A 228 5.84 -24.22 -9.13
CA VAL A 228 4.46 -24.46 -9.57
C VAL A 228 3.70 -25.33 -8.56
N ALA A 229 4.27 -26.46 -8.17
CA ALA A 229 3.67 -27.33 -7.15
C ALA A 229 3.53 -26.63 -5.79
N LYS A 230 4.44 -25.71 -5.46
CA LYS A 230 4.33 -24.88 -4.25
C LYS A 230 3.17 -23.87 -4.35
N PHE A 231 2.95 -23.26 -5.50
CA PHE A 231 1.82 -22.35 -5.73
C PHE A 231 0.48 -23.09 -5.58
N GLU A 232 0.36 -24.28 -6.17
CA GLU A 232 -0.84 -25.10 -6.04
C GLU A 232 -1.13 -25.49 -4.59
N LYS A 233 -0.08 -25.86 -3.83
CA LYS A 233 -0.20 -26.11 -2.37
C LYS A 233 -0.61 -24.87 -1.57
N GLN A 234 -0.33 -23.68 -2.10
CA GLN A 234 -0.75 -22.40 -1.51
C GLN A 234 -2.15 -21.97 -1.98
N GLY A 235 -2.84 -22.82 -2.76
CA GLY A 235 -4.17 -22.55 -3.30
C GLY A 235 -4.18 -21.74 -4.59
N ILE A 236 -3.01 -21.33 -5.10
CA ILE A 236 -2.89 -20.55 -6.33
C ILE A 236 -2.88 -21.53 -7.50
N SER A 237 -3.93 -21.52 -8.31
CA SER A 237 -3.99 -22.35 -9.50
C SER A 237 -3.02 -21.82 -10.57
N VAL A 238 -2.24 -22.74 -11.14
CA VAL A 238 -1.41 -22.48 -12.33
C VAL A 238 -2.12 -23.11 -13.51
N SER A 239 -2.22 -22.39 -14.63
CA SER A 239 -2.94 -22.88 -15.80
C SER A 239 -2.38 -24.22 -16.29
N ALA A 240 -3.26 -25.09 -16.79
CA ALA A 240 -2.86 -26.39 -17.32
C ALA A 240 -1.88 -26.27 -18.50
N ASP A 241 -2.04 -25.23 -19.32
CA ASP A 241 -1.14 -24.90 -20.44
C ASP A 241 0.30 -24.65 -19.97
N ILE A 242 0.49 -23.81 -18.94
CA ILE A 242 1.82 -23.53 -18.38
C ILE A 242 2.47 -24.80 -17.84
N LYS A 243 1.70 -25.63 -17.10
CA LYS A 243 2.19 -26.92 -16.58
C LYS A 243 2.63 -27.85 -17.70
N SER A 244 1.77 -28.03 -18.71
CA SER A 244 2.05 -28.89 -19.86
C SER A 244 3.32 -28.46 -20.60
N LYS A 245 3.48 -27.16 -20.86
CA LYS A 245 4.67 -26.61 -21.54
C LYS A 245 5.96 -26.82 -20.73
N ILE A 246 5.90 -26.67 -19.40
CA ILE A 246 7.05 -26.96 -18.54
C ILE A 246 7.40 -28.45 -18.56
N ASP A 247 6.40 -29.32 -18.48
CA ASP A 247 6.61 -30.77 -18.48
C ASP A 247 7.17 -31.25 -19.84
N GLU A 248 6.67 -30.70 -20.95
CA GLU A 248 7.18 -30.95 -22.30
C GLU A 248 8.63 -30.47 -22.47
N ALA A 249 8.97 -29.29 -21.94
CA ALA A 249 10.34 -28.80 -21.92
C ALA A 249 11.28 -29.75 -21.18
N VAL A 250 10.87 -30.18 -19.99
CA VAL A 250 11.65 -31.12 -19.17
C VAL A 250 11.85 -32.44 -19.91
N ALA A 251 10.80 -33.02 -20.49
CA ALA A 251 10.88 -34.26 -21.23
C ALA A 251 11.80 -34.15 -22.47
N THR A 252 11.69 -33.05 -23.22
CA THR A 252 12.51 -32.79 -24.42
C THR A 252 13.99 -32.70 -24.06
N ILE A 253 14.33 -31.95 -23.01
CA ILE A 253 15.72 -31.78 -22.57
C ILE A 253 16.29 -33.10 -22.00
N GLU A 254 15.50 -33.87 -21.25
CA GLU A 254 15.92 -35.18 -20.76
C GLU A 254 16.22 -36.13 -21.91
N ALA A 255 15.43 -36.12 -22.98
CA ALA A 255 15.72 -36.91 -24.18
C ALA A 255 17.06 -36.52 -24.81
N ILE A 256 17.35 -35.22 -24.94
CA ILE A 256 18.63 -34.76 -25.52
C ILE A 256 19.83 -35.09 -24.62
N ILE A 257 19.67 -34.94 -23.29
CA ILE A 257 20.74 -35.29 -22.33
C ILE A 257 21.05 -36.79 -22.37
N ASN A 258 20.03 -37.64 -22.51
CA ASN A 258 20.18 -39.10 -22.51
C ASN A 258 20.65 -39.67 -23.86
N ALA A 259 20.54 -38.92 -24.96
CA ALA A 259 20.93 -39.38 -26.29
C ALA A 259 22.44 -39.65 -26.43
N THR A 260 22.83 -40.86 -26.86
CA THR A 260 24.26 -41.22 -27.01
C THR A 260 24.88 -40.70 -28.32
N GLU A 261 24.07 -40.50 -29.37
CA GLU A 261 24.49 -40.02 -30.68
C GLU A 261 23.55 -38.91 -31.20
N MET A 262 24.00 -38.12 -32.18
CA MET A 262 23.21 -37.08 -32.83
C MET A 262 22.39 -37.70 -33.97
N THR A 263 21.17 -38.13 -33.66
CA THR A 263 20.19 -38.63 -34.64
C THR A 263 19.32 -37.48 -35.16
N ASP A 264 18.64 -37.70 -36.28
CA ASP A 264 17.70 -36.72 -36.86
C ASP A 264 16.61 -36.31 -35.84
N GLU A 265 16.13 -37.26 -35.01
CA GLU A 265 15.17 -36.98 -33.93
C GLU A 265 15.75 -36.04 -32.85
N ILE A 266 17.03 -36.19 -32.50
CA ILE A 266 17.67 -35.32 -31.51
C ILE A 266 17.93 -33.93 -32.11
N GLN A 267 18.23 -33.87 -33.41
CA GLN A 267 18.35 -32.61 -34.11
C GLN A 267 17.00 -31.87 -34.15
N GLU A 268 15.90 -32.56 -34.46
CA GLU A 268 14.54 -31.99 -34.40
C GLU A 268 14.19 -31.47 -32.99
N LYS A 269 14.53 -32.23 -31.93
CA LYS A 269 14.36 -31.77 -30.54
C LYS A 269 15.26 -30.59 -30.16
N MET A 270 16.43 -30.46 -30.78
CA MET A 270 17.29 -29.28 -30.61
C MET A 270 16.71 -28.06 -31.34
N GLU A 271 16.00 -28.25 -32.44
CA GLU A 271 15.30 -27.17 -33.15
C GLU A 271 14.05 -26.73 -32.36
N SER A 272 13.26 -27.67 -31.83
CA SER A 272 12.10 -27.35 -30.97
C SER A 272 12.48 -26.65 -29.66
N MET A 273 13.73 -26.80 -29.21
CA MET A 273 14.26 -26.04 -28.07
C MET A 273 14.30 -24.52 -28.31
N GLN A 274 14.35 -24.06 -29.57
CA GLN A 274 14.24 -22.64 -29.88
C GLN A 274 12.83 -22.13 -29.59
N GLU A 275 11.80 -22.85 -30.05
CA GLU A 275 10.39 -22.53 -29.75
C GLU A 275 10.11 -22.62 -28.25
N MET A 276 10.69 -23.61 -27.57
CA MET A 276 10.63 -23.74 -26.11
C MET A 276 11.29 -22.55 -25.40
N GLY A 277 12.36 -21.99 -25.98
CA GLY A 277 13.01 -20.78 -25.50
C GLY A 277 12.05 -19.59 -25.46
N ASP A 278 11.29 -19.39 -26.53
CA ASP A 278 10.29 -18.32 -26.64
C ASP A 278 9.14 -18.53 -25.66
N VAL A 279 8.62 -19.76 -25.57
CA VAL A 279 7.59 -20.13 -24.58
C VAL A 279 8.06 -19.87 -23.14
N MET A 280 9.32 -20.17 -22.83
CA MET A 280 9.89 -19.93 -21.50
C MET A 280 10.11 -18.44 -21.21
N GLN A 281 10.44 -17.62 -22.23
CA GLN A 281 10.50 -16.17 -22.07
C GLN A 281 9.15 -15.58 -21.67
N ASP A 282 8.03 -16.15 -22.14
CA ASP A 282 6.69 -15.72 -21.77
C ASP A 282 6.23 -16.25 -20.40
N ILE A 283 6.59 -17.49 -20.07
CA ILE A 283 6.15 -18.16 -18.84
C ILE A 283 6.93 -17.69 -17.62
N MET A 284 8.24 -17.50 -17.74
CA MET A 284 9.11 -17.22 -16.59
C MET A 284 8.75 -15.93 -15.84
N PRO A 285 8.50 -14.78 -16.51
CA PRO A 285 8.05 -13.56 -15.83
C PRO A 285 6.70 -13.76 -15.13
N LYS A 286 5.75 -14.47 -15.75
CA LYS A 286 4.44 -14.77 -15.16
C LYS A 286 4.59 -15.60 -13.88
N LEU A 287 5.47 -16.60 -13.88
CA LEU A 287 5.74 -17.42 -12.70
C LEU A 287 6.49 -16.66 -11.60
N GLU A 288 7.40 -15.74 -11.96
CA GLU A 288 8.02 -14.86 -10.99
C GLU A 288 6.98 -13.96 -10.31
N MET A 289 6.07 -13.41 -11.10
CA MET A 289 4.98 -12.59 -10.60
C MET A 289 4.04 -13.40 -9.69
N MET A 290 3.67 -14.62 -10.08
CA MET A 290 2.90 -15.55 -9.25
C MET A 290 3.60 -15.87 -7.93
N SER A 291 4.94 -15.84 -7.88
CA SER A 291 5.69 -16.08 -6.64
C SER A 291 5.48 -15.02 -5.55
N ARG A 292 5.04 -13.82 -5.93
CA ARG A 292 4.76 -12.72 -5.02
C ARG A 292 3.30 -12.71 -4.54
N LEU A 293 2.38 -13.34 -5.29
CA LEU A 293 0.95 -13.42 -4.95
C LEU A 293 0.67 -13.97 -3.54
N PRO A 294 1.32 -15.04 -3.03
CA PRO A 294 1.05 -15.54 -1.68
C PRO A 294 1.28 -14.48 -0.60
N GLN A 295 2.30 -13.64 -0.77
CA GLN A 295 2.59 -12.56 0.17
C GLN A 295 1.55 -11.45 0.08
N MET A 296 1.12 -11.09 -1.14
CA MET A 296 0.06 -10.10 -1.36
C MET A 296 -1.27 -10.57 -0.77
N ILE A 297 -1.67 -11.82 -1.04
CA ILE A 297 -2.89 -12.45 -0.48
C ILE A 297 -2.83 -12.41 1.05
N LYS A 298 -1.70 -12.82 1.65
CA LYS A 298 -1.53 -12.79 3.11
C LYS A 298 -1.63 -11.36 3.69
N LYS A 299 -1.06 -10.37 3.00
CA LYS A 299 -1.14 -8.96 3.39
C LYS A 299 -2.60 -8.47 3.32
N ALA A 300 -3.29 -8.73 2.22
CA ALA A 300 -4.71 -8.42 2.05
C ALA A 300 -5.58 -9.07 3.14
N GLN A 301 -5.39 -10.36 3.43
CA GLN A 301 -6.08 -11.06 4.52
C GLN A 301 -5.86 -10.38 5.88
N THR A 302 -4.65 -9.91 6.15
CA THR A 302 -4.31 -9.23 7.40
C THR A 302 -5.03 -7.89 7.50
N GLU A 303 -5.07 -7.12 6.41
CA GLU A 303 -5.76 -5.83 6.35
C GLU A 303 -7.28 -5.99 6.45
N ILE A 304 -7.88 -6.97 5.77
CA ILE A 304 -9.31 -7.28 5.89
C ILE A 304 -9.66 -7.64 7.34
N LYS A 305 -8.86 -8.49 8.01
CA LYS A 305 -9.06 -8.79 9.44
C LYS A 305 -8.92 -7.57 10.34
N ARG A 306 -8.07 -6.60 9.95
CA ARG A 306 -7.93 -5.33 10.67
C ARG A 306 -9.18 -4.47 10.49
N LEU A 307 -9.73 -4.41 9.28
CA LEU A 307 -11.01 -3.75 8.98
C LEU A 307 -12.17 -4.36 9.76
N GLU A 308 -12.31 -5.69 9.79
CA GLU A 308 -13.37 -6.37 10.56
C GLU A 308 -13.33 -6.01 12.06
N LYS A 309 -12.13 -5.96 12.65
CA LYS A 309 -11.95 -5.54 14.04
C LYS A 309 -12.29 -4.06 14.24
N ALA A 310 -11.89 -3.20 13.31
CA ALA A 310 -12.21 -1.78 13.34
C ALA A 310 -13.73 -1.57 13.25
N TYR A 311 -14.39 -2.23 12.31
CA TYR A 311 -15.85 -2.26 12.14
C TYR A 311 -16.57 -2.67 13.43
N ALA A 312 -16.20 -3.82 14.02
CA ALA A 312 -16.84 -4.29 15.25
C ALA A 312 -16.62 -3.33 16.45
N SER A 313 -15.47 -2.66 16.51
CA SER A 313 -15.16 -1.64 17.52
C SER A 313 -15.97 -0.37 17.30
N ALA A 314 -16.07 0.10 16.06
CA ALA A 314 -16.83 1.28 15.66
C ALA A 314 -18.33 1.09 15.92
N ALA A 315 -18.90 -0.06 15.55
CA ALA A 315 -20.30 -0.40 15.83
C ALA A 315 -20.63 -0.37 17.33
N LYS A 316 -19.74 -0.92 18.18
CA LYS A 316 -19.88 -0.87 19.64
C LYS A 316 -19.80 0.56 20.18
N LYS A 317 -18.88 1.38 19.66
CA LYS A 317 -18.74 2.79 20.06
C LYS A 317 -19.96 3.61 19.66
N ALA A 318 -20.45 3.46 18.43
CA ALA A 318 -21.67 4.10 17.93
C ALA A 318 -22.88 3.77 18.80
N THR A 319 -23.09 2.48 19.09
CA THR A 319 -24.18 2.02 19.97
C THR A 319 -24.09 2.65 21.37
N ARG A 320 -22.90 2.66 21.98
CA ARG A 320 -22.69 3.28 23.31
C ARG A 320 -22.89 4.79 23.29
N ALA A 321 -22.49 5.44 22.21
CA ALA A 321 -22.66 6.87 22.01
C ALA A 321 -24.09 7.24 21.60
N LYS A 322 -24.95 6.26 21.27
CA LYS A 322 -26.29 6.46 20.70
C LYS A 322 -26.24 7.34 19.45
N VAL A 323 -25.28 7.10 18.55
CA VAL A 323 -25.23 7.73 17.22
C VAL A 323 -25.76 6.71 16.23
N ASP A 324 -26.75 7.10 15.42
CA ASP A 324 -27.24 6.25 14.34
C ASP A 324 -26.31 6.35 13.13
N VAL A 325 -25.48 5.33 12.96
CA VAL A 325 -24.61 5.15 11.79
C VAL A 325 -24.95 3.84 11.09
N SER A 326 -26.20 3.40 11.17
CA SER A 326 -26.63 2.10 10.64
C SER A 326 -26.41 1.98 9.14
N SER A 327 -26.71 3.03 8.37
CA SER A 327 -26.44 3.11 6.92
C SER A 327 -24.93 2.96 6.62
N VAL A 328 -24.10 3.78 7.27
CA VAL A 328 -22.62 3.77 7.10
C VAL A 328 -22.01 2.42 7.50
N LEU A 329 -22.47 1.80 8.59
CA LEU A 329 -22.05 0.45 8.99
C LEU A 329 -22.47 -0.61 7.97
N GLY A 330 -23.68 -0.51 7.41
CA GLY A 330 -24.14 -1.40 6.34
C GLY A 330 -23.23 -1.34 5.11
N ASN A 331 -22.90 -0.13 4.66
CA ASN A 331 -22.00 0.10 3.53
C ASN A 331 -20.57 -0.39 3.83
N TRP A 332 -20.07 -0.17 5.05
CA TRP A 332 -18.76 -0.67 5.45
C TRP A 332 -18.70 -2.19 5.47
N GLN A 333 -19.74 -2.86 5.99
CA GLN A 333 -19.82 -4.32 5.99
C GLN A 333 -19.86 -4.87 4.55
N ALA A 334 -20.66 -4.26 3.67
CA ALA A 334 -20.72 -4.63 2.26
C ALA A 334 -19.35 -4.49 1.57
N ALA A 335 -18.61 -3.41 1.82
CA ALA A 335 -17.26 -3.21 1.30
C ALA A 335 -16.27 -4.27 1.85
N ILE A 336 -16.37 -4.65 3.13
CA ILE A 336 -15.55 -5.73 3.70
C ILE A 336 -15.86 -7.07 3.03
N ASP A 337 -17.13 -7.35 2.76
CA ASP A 337 -17.54 -8.60 2.11
C ASP A 337 -17.14 -8.64 0.64
N GLU A 338 -17.20 -7.52 -0.08
CA GLU A 338 -16.64 -7.38 -1.42
C GLU A 338 -15.12 -7.65 -1.44
N LEU A 339 -14.36 -7.06 -0.50
CA LEU A 339 -12.93 -7.31 -0.36
C LEU A 339 -12.60 -8.79 -0.13
N LYS A 340 -13.40 -9.48 0.69
CA LYS A 340 -13.25 -10.93 0.91
C LYS A 340 -13.53 -11.72 -0.36
N ASN A 341 -14.58 -11.36 -1.11
CA ASN A 341 -14.94 -12.03 -2.35
C ASN A 341 -13.86 -11.84 -3.41
N ASN A 342 -13.37 -10.61 -3.60
CA ASN A 342 -12.30 -10.30 -4.55
C ASN A 342 -10.99 -11.01 -4.18
N LEU A 343 -10.65 -11.05 -2.89
CA LEU A 343 -9.50 -11.79 -2.41
C LEU A 343 -9.66 -13.31 -2.61
N ALA A 344 -10.85 -13.87 -2.40
CA ALA A 344 -11.12 -15.28 -2.62
C ALA A 344 -11.01 -15.65 -4.12
N ALA A 345 -11.56 -14.80 -5.00
CA ALA A 345 -11.43 -14.94 -6.44
C ALA A 345 -9.96 -14.93 -6.86
N ALA A 346 -9.19 -13.94 -6.41
CA ALA A 346 -7.76 -13.86 -6.70
C ALA A 346 -6.95 -15.02 -6.11
N ALA A 347 -7.31 -15.49 -4.90
CA ALA A 347 -6.64 -16.62 -4.27
C ALA A 347 -6.90 -17.93 -5.02
N SER A 348 -8.09 -18.10 -5.61
CA SER A 348 -8.44 -19.31 -6.38
C SER A 348 -7.69 -19.42 -7.72
N GLY A 349 -7.04 -18.35 -8.16
CA GLY A 349 -6.35 -18.28 -9.45
C GLY A 349 -7.29 -18.32 -10.66
N GLN A 350 -8.59 -18.11 -10.44
CA GLN A 350 -9.59 -17.94 -11.50
C GLN A 350 -9.46 -16.53 -12.11
N PHE A 351 -8.37 -16.31 -12.84
CA PHE A 351 -8.18 -15.11 -13.64
C PHE A 351 -8.67 -15.38 -15.05
N GLU A 352 -9.30 -14.40 -15.69
CA GLU A 352 -9.63 -14.52 -17.12
C GLU A 352 -8.33 -14.70 -17.92
N GLU A 353 -8.42 -15.41 -19.04
CA GLU A 353 -7.25 -15.66 -19.89
C GLU A 353 -6.67 -14.32 -20.38
N GLY A 354 -5.47 -13.98 -19.90
CA GLY A 354 -4.80 -12.71 -20.20
C GLY A 354 -4.93 -11.64 -19.11
N GLU A 355 -5.70 -11.87 -18.06
CA GLU A 355 -5.79 -10.96 -16.92
C GLU A 355 -4.60 -11.19 -15.97
N ASP A 356 -3.97 -10.10 -15.54
CA ASP A 356 -2.83 -10.16 -14.62
C ASP A 356 -3.34 -10.42 -13.19
N PRO A 357 -2.92 -11.54 -12.55
CA PRO A 357 -3.23 -11.83 -11.16
C PRO A 357 -2.91 -10.72 -10.17
N MET A 358 -1.81 -9.98 -10.39
CA MET A 358 -1.45 -8.84 -9.55
C MET A 358 -2.38 -7.66 -9.76
N GLN A 359 -2.79 -7.40 -11.00
CA GLN A 359 -3.73 -6.34 -11.30
C GLN A 359 -5.09 -6.62 -10.64
N SER A 360 -5.55 -7.87 -10.69
CA SER A 360 -6.79 -8.29 -10.03
C SER A 360 -6.77 -8.06 -8.51
N ILE A 361 -5.64 -8.35 -7.84
CA ILE A 361 -5.48 -8.05 -6.41
C ILE A 361 -5.31 -6.54 -6.18
N GLY A 362 -4.55 -5.85 -7.03
CA GLY A 362 -4.28 -4.42 -6.96
C GLY A 362 -5.57 -3.61 -7.01
N GLU A 363 -6.28 -3.72 -8.13
CA GLU A 363 -7.54 -3.00 -8.40
C GLU A 363 -8.67 -3.56 -7.51
N GLY A 364 -8.86 -4.87 -7.45
CA GLY A 364 -10.01 -5.47 -6.75
C GLY A 364 -9.93 -5.41 -5.22
N VAL A 365 -8.74 -5.47 -4.63
CA VAL A 365 -8.56 -5.56 -3.18
C VAL A 365 -7.94 -4.29 -2.60
N PHE A 366 -6.82 -3.80 -3.13
CA PHE A 366 -6.10 -2.69 -2.50
C PHE A 366 -6.75 -1.32 -2.75
N GLU A 367 -7.29 -1.05 -3.93
CA GLU A 367 -8.03 0.20 -4.19
C GLU A 367 -9.33 0.24 -3.35
N ASN A 368 -10.06 -0.88 -3.30
CA ASN A 368 -11.25 -1.00 -2.47
C ASN A 368 -10.96 -0.98 -0.97
N LEU A 369 -9.73 -1.32 -0.54
CA LEU A 369 -9.33 -1.24 0.86
C LEU A 369 -9.42 0.20 1.37
N GLU A 370 -8.99 1.17 0.57
CA GLU A 370 -9.04 2.58 0.93
C GLU A 370 -10.48 3.04 1.12
N ASN A 371 -11.38 2.62 0.22
CA ASN A 371 -12.81 2.91 0.34
C ASN A 371 -13.41 2.34 1.63
N ALA A 372 -13.04 1.11 2.02
CA ALA A 372 -13.45 0.54 3.29
C ALA A 372 -12.93 1.33 4.51
N TRP A 373 -11.70 1.87 4.46
CA TRP A 373 -11.14 2.69 5.53
C TRP A 373 -11.81 4.07 5.66
N LYS A 374 -12.36 4.64 4.57
CA LYS A 374 -13.12 5.89 4.63
C LYS A 374 -14.32 5.78 5.57
N TYR A 375 -15.01 4.63 5.61
CA TYR A 375 -16.12 4.43 6.54
C TYR A 375 -15.70 4.44 8.02
N ASP A 376 -14.50 3.95 8.38
CA ASP A 376 -13.94 4.09 9.74
C ASP A 376 -13.75 5.57 10.10
N GLN A 377 -13.22 6.36 9.16
CA GLN A 377 -12.99 7.80 9.36
C GLN A 377 -14.32 8.55 9.56
N ILE A 378 -15.32 8.27 8.73
CA ILE A 378 -16.66 8.84 8.82
C ILE A 378 -17.27 8.56 10.21
N ILE A 379 -17.24 7.31 10.66
CA ILE A 379 -17.82 6.94 11.97
C ILE A 379 -17.05 7.58 13.13
N ARG A 380 -15.71 7.66 13.05
CA ARG A 380 -14.91 8.35 14.09
C ARG A 380 -15.25 9.83 14.15
N MET A 381 -15.37 10.48 13.01
CA MET A 381 -15.78 11.87 12.93
C MET A 381 -17.17 12.05 13.54
N ALA A 382 -18.16 11.25 13.16
CA ALA A 382 -19.50 11.29 13.75
C ALA A 382 -19.49 11.14 15.29
N LEU A 383 -18.64 10.24 15.81
CA LEU A 383 -18.47 10.05 17.26
C LEU A 383 -17.83 11.25 17.95
N ASP A 384 -16.78 11.81 17.36
CA ASP A 384 -16.05 12.96 17.90
C ASP A 384 -16.91 14.23 17.84
N VAL A 385 -17.66 14.41 16.77
CA VAL A 385 -18.68 15.45 16.60
C VAL A 385 -19.71 15.40 17.72
N LYS A 386 -20.30 14.23 17.97
CA LYS A 386 -21.31 14.10 19.03
C LYS A 386 -20.73 14.48 20.40
N ARG A 387 -19.47 14.15 20.64
CA ARG A 387 -18.75 14.54 21.86
C ARG A 387 -18.50 16.05 21.90
N ASN A 388 -18.06 16.64 20.79
CA ASN A 388 -17.78 18.06 20.66
C ASN A 388 -19.05 18.92 20.79
N LEU A 389 -20.19 18.48 20.24
CA LEU A 389 -21.47 19.18 20.39
C LEU A 389 -21.91 19.35 21.84
N ARG A 390 -21.56 18.41 22.73
CA ARG A 390 -21.80 18.58 24.18
C ARG A 390 -20.90 19.64 24.79
N ASN A 391 -19.66 19.74 24.31
CA ASN A 391 -18.72 20.79 24.75
C ASN A 391 -19.20 22.15 24.25
N VAL A 392 -19.61 22.26 22.99
CA VAL A 392 -20.22 23.45 22.39
C VAL A 392 -21.44 23.90 23.19
N GLU A 393 -22.38 23.00 23.51
CA GLU A 393 -23.55 23.35 24.33
C GLU A 393 -23.15 23.94 25.70
N SER A 394 -22.11 23.38 26.32
CA SER A 394 -21.56 23.90 27.57
C SER A 394 -20.90 25.27 27.39
N MET A 395 -20.20 25.51 26.26
CA MET A 395 -19.61 26.80 25.92
C MET A 395 -20.68 27.87 25.65
N LEU A 396 -21.72 27.56 24.88
CA LEU A 396 -22.86 28.46 24.65
C LEU A 396 -23.48 28.91 25.98
N LYS A 397 -23.70 27.98 26.92
CA LYS A 397 -24.18 28.31 28.28
C LYS A 397 -23.20 29.17 29.08
N LYS A 398 -21.88 29.05 28.84
CA LYS A 398 -20.87 29.93 29.46
C LYS A 398 -20.91 31.33 28.84
N TYR A 399 -21.03 31.45 27.52
CA TYR A 399 -21.16 32.75 26.84
C TYR A 399 -22.43 33.48 27.31
N GLU A 400 -23.58 32.80 27.42
CA GLU A 400 -24.80 33.37 27.99
C GLU A 400 -24.59 33.95 29.39
N LYS A 401 -23.92 33.18 30.28
CA LYS A 401 -23.62 33.63 31.65
C LYS A 401 -22.65 34.82 31.66
N ASN A 402 -21.66 34.84 30.77
CA ASN A 402 -20.71 35.93 30.65
C ASN A 402 -21.38 37.20 30.14
N ILE A 403 -22.19 37.11 29.08
CA ILE A 403 -23.01 38.22 28.56
C ILE A 403 -23.88 38.77 29.68
N ALA A 404 -24.66 37.94 30.37
CA ALA A 404 -25.51 38.39 31.48
C ALA A 404 -24.72 39.05 32.64
N ARG A 405 -23.46 38.67 32.84
CA ARG A 405 -22.56 39.29 33.83
C ARG A 405 -22.05 40.65 33.36
N LEU A 406 -21.70 40.81 32.09
CA LEU A 406 -21.22 42.08 31.53
C LEU A 406 -22.36 43.09 31.36
N GLU A 407 -23.57 42.63 30.99
CA GLU A 407 -24.77 43.49 30.99
C GLU A 407 -25.08 44.06 32.37
N LYS A 408 -24.94 43.24 33.43
CA LYS A 408 -25.07 43.71 34.82
C LYS A 408 -24.02 44.75 35.21
N LYS A 409 -22.90 44.84 34.49
CA LYS A 409 -21.88 45.87 34.66
C LYS A 409 -22.13 47.13 33.80
N GLY A 410 -23.16 47.14 32.97
CA GLY A 410 -23.50 48.27 32.10
C GLY A 410 -22.73 48.33 30.78
N GLU A 411 -22.06 47.25 30.38
CA GLU A 411 -21.43 47.15 29.05
C GLU A 411 -22.49 46.81 27.99
N ASP A 412 -22.40 47.41 26.79
CA ASP A 412 -23.30 47.12 25.67
C ASP A 412 -22.95 45.77 25.03
N MET A 413 -23.91 44.86 25.00
CA MET A 413 -23.75 43.47 24.55
C MET A 413 -24.63 43.14 23.33
N MET A 414 -25.12 44.15 22.61
CA MET A 414 -26.05 43.93 21.49
C MET A 414 -25.44 43.07 20.37
N GLU A 415 -24.27 43.47 19.83
CA GLU A 415 -23.58 42.74 18.76
C GLU A 415 -23.17 41.32 19.22
N VAL A 416 -22.71 41.20 20.46
CA VAL A 416 -22.33 39.92 21.08
C VAL A 416 -23.55 38.99 21.16
N LYS A 417 -24.73 39.50 21.51
CA LYS A 417 -25.96 38.71 21.53
C LYS A 417 -26.40 38.25 20.15
N GLU A 418 -26.18 39.06 19.12
CA GLU A 418 -26.47 38.70 17.73
C GLU A 418 -25.57 37.53 17.26
N VAL A 419 -24.27 37.59 17.51
CA VAL A 419 -23.37 36.48 17.20
C VAL A 419 -23.69 35.23 18.02
N LEU A 420 -24.04 35.36 19.30
CA LEU A 420 -24.50 34.21 20.09
C LEU A 420 -25.78 33.58 19.51
N ALA A 421 -26.69 34.39 18.97
CA ALA A 421 -27.90 33.88 18.31
C ALA A 421 -27.54 33.09 17.05
N MET A 422 -26.66 33.62 16.20
CA MET A 422 -26.15 32.91 15.01
C MET A 422 -25.41 31.62 15.38
N MET A 423 -24.57 31.64 16.42
CA MET A 423 -23.89 30.43 16.92
C MET A 423 -24.88 29.36 17.39
N LYS A 424 -25.99 29.76 18.04
CA LYS A 424 -27.03 28.82 18.48
C LYS A 424 -27.81 28.25 17.32
N GLU A 425 -28.11 29.05 16.31
CA GLU A 425 -28.77 28.62 15.07
C GLU A 425 -27.90 27.58 14.34
N LYS A 426 -26.62 27.89 14.12
CA LYS A 426 -25.66 26.98 13.48
C LYS A 426 -25.39 25.74 14.32
N TYR A 427 -25.32 25.88 15.64
CA TYR A 427 -25.28 24.72 16.53
C TYR A 427 -26.52 23.84 16.38
N ALA A 428 -27.72 24.42 16.22
CA ALA A 428 -28.94 23.65 16.00
C ALA A 428 -28.91 22.92 14.65
N GLU A 429 -28.49 23.57 13.57
CA GLU A 429 -28.29 22.94 12.25
C GLU A 429 -27.32 21.76 12.32
N VAL A 430 -26.11 21.98 12.88
CA VAL A 430 -25.08 20.94 13.02
C VAL A 430 -25.53 19.83 13.95
N LYS A 431 -26.30 20.17 15.00
CA LYS A 431 -26.86 19.20 15.93
C LYS A 431 -27.92 18.34 15.26
N ASP A 432 -28.82 18.91 14.49
CA ASP A 432 -29.88 18.15 13.83
C ASP A 432 -29.26 17.15 12.84
N ILE A 433 -28.29 17.57 12.02
CA ILE A 433 -27.54 16.67 11.13
C ILE A 433 -26.79 15.57 11.90
N ALA A 434 -26.07 15.93 12.98
CA ALA A 434 -25.26 14.96 13.73
C ALA A 434 -26.08 13.98 14.60
N TRP A 435 -27.32 14.32 14.91
CA TRP A 435 -28.21 13.49 15.74
C TRP A 435 -29.20 12.69 14.90
N ASP A 436 -29.50 13.14 13.70
CA ASP A 436 -30.17 12.33 12.68
C ASP A 436 -29.20 11.32 12.05
N LYS A 437 -29.72 10.54 11.08
CA LYS A 437 -28.94 9.52 10.39
C LYS A 437 -27.91 10.20 9.52
N LEU A 438 -26.66 10.23 9.97
CA LEU A 438 -25.56 10.80 9.20
C LEU A 438 -25.33 9.95 7.93
N GLU A 439 -25.93 10.39 6.83
CA GLU A 439 -25.71 9.79 5.52
C GLU A 439 -24.40 10.31 4.91
N PRO A 440 -23.72 9.54 4.03
CA PRO A 440 -22.44 9.96 3.44
C PRO A 440 -22.48 11.32 2.72
N GLU A 441 -23.63 11.67 2.15
CA GLU A 441 -23.84 12.92 1.41
C GLU A 441 -23.95 14.14 2.35
N GLU A 442 -24.47 13.95 3.56
CA GLU A 442 -24.67 15.01 4.55
C GLU A 442 -23.38 15.37 5.29
N ILE A 443 -22.31 14.60 5.09
CA ILE A 443 -21.02 14.82 5.73
C ILE A 443 -20.40 16.16 5.32
N GLU A 444 -20.55 16.53 4.05
CA GLU A 444 -20.00 17.79 3.53
C GLU A 444 -20.72 19.00 4.14
N ASP A 445 -22.06 18.96 4.16
CA ASP A 445 -22.90 19.98 4.80
C ASP A 445 -22.60 20.07 6.31
N PHE A 446 -22.43 18.92 6.94
CA PHE A 446 -22.04 18.83 8.35
C PHE A 446 -20.69 19.53 8.62
N MET A 447 -19.67 19.26 7.81
CA MET A 447 -18.34 19.87 7.96
C MET A 447 -18.38 21.38 7.72
N SER A 448 -19.12 21.83 6.70
CA SER A 448 -19.34 23.25 6.42
C SER A 448 -20.02 23.98 7.58
N GLY A 449 -21.04 23.35 8.18
CA GLY A 449 -21.71 23.90 9.37
C GLY A 449 -20.78 24.00 10.59
N LEU A 450 -19.87 23.03 10.76
CA LEU A 450 -18.87 23.02 11.82
C LEU A 450 -17.84 24.15 11.66
N ASP A 451 -17.34 24.36 10.44
CA ASP A 451 -16.38 25.43 10.12
C ASP A 451 -17.02 26.80 10.39
N GLY A 452 -18.26 27.02 9.94
CA GLY A 452 -19.00 28.24 10.24
C GLY A 452 -19.18 28.45 11.75
N TYR A 453 -19.49 27.41 12.52
CA TYR A 453 -19.54 27.50 13.98
C TYR A 453 -18.20 27.90 14.60
N MET A 454 -17.08 27.35 14.11
CA MET A 454 -15.74 27.65 14.61
C MET A 454 -15.33 29.11 14.34
N GLU A 455 -15.65 29.64 13.16
CA GLU A 455 -15.42 31.05 12.83
C GLU A 455 -16.20 31.99 13.78
N MET A 456 -17.47 31.68 14.04
CA MET A 456 -18.29 32.46 14.99
C MET A 456 -17.80 32.34 16.43
N GLN A 457 -17.28 31.17 16.83
CA GLN A 457 -16.66 31.00 18.14
C GLN A 457 -15.47 31.95 18.31
N GLN A 458 -14.61 32.05 17.29
CA GLN A 458 -13.47 32.96 17.32
C GLN A 458 -13.93 34.42 17.44
N GLN A 459 -14.91 34.85 16.64
CA GLN A 459 -15.48 36.19 16.72
C GLN A 459 -16.08 36.49 18.11
N MET A 460 -16.79 35.52 18.70
CA MET A 460 -17.36 35.63 20.04
C MET A 460 -16.27 35.76 21.13
N GLU A 461 -15.18 35.02 21.02
CA GLU A 461 -14.05 35.11 21.96
C GLU A 461 -13.32 36.46 21.88
N GLU A 462 -13.18 37.01 20.66
CA GLU A 462 -12.61 38.32 20.40
C GLU A 462 -13.49 39.45 20.97
N MET A 463 -14.79 39.45 20.69
CA MET A 463 -15.70 40.50 21.18
C MET A 463 -15.88 40.48 22.71
N LEU A 464 -15.92 39.30 23.31
CA LEU A 464 -16.02 39.18 24.78
C LEU A 464 -14.67 39.40 25.48
N ASN A 465 -13.59 39.62 24.72
CA ASN A 465 -12.22 39.69 25.22
C ASN A 465 -11.89 38.51 26.17
N LEU A 466 -12.46 37.33 25.87
CA LEU A 466 -12.34 36.12 26.67
C LEU A 466 -11.04 35.39 26.41
N SER A 467 -10.41 35.68 25.27
CA SER A 467 -8.97 35.58 25.10
C SER A 467 -8.32 36.55 26.08
N GLY A 468 -8.32 36.22 27.37
CA GLY A 468 -7.52 36.93 28.35
C GLY A 468 -6.09 37.09 27.83
N PRO A 469 -5.29 38.04 28.37
CA PRO A 469 -3.94 38.29 27.87
C PRO A 469 -3.27 36.95 27.67
N SER A 470 -2.80 36.69 26.44
CA SER A 470 -2.28 35.38 26.06
C SER A 470 -1.30 34.89 27.12
N MET A 471 -1.10 33.58 27.29
CA MET A 471 -0.08 33.08 28.25
C MET A 471 1.27 33.81 28.09
N PHE A 472 1.58 34.22 26.86
CA PHE A 472 2.68 35.09 26.50
C PHE A 472 2.55 36.54 27.04
N GLU A 473 1.40 37.18 26.89
CA GLU A 473 1.14 38.53 27.42
C GLU A 473 1.04 38.57 28.96
N GLN A 474 0.61 37.48 29.59
CA GLN A 474 0.72 37.28 31.05
C GLN A 474 2.17 37.11 31.50
N GLN A 475 2.99 36.36 30.76
CA GLN A 475 4.43 36.28 31.01
C GLN A 475 5.13 37.62 30.81
N MET A 476 4.73 38.41 29.79
CA MET A 476 5.25 39.75 29.54
C MET A 476 4.86 40.73 30.65
N LYS A 477 3.61 40.67 31.15
CA LYS A 477 3.13 41.51 32.26
C LYS A 477 3.72 41.11 33.61
N GLN A 478 4.11 39.87 33.81
CA GLN A 478 4.85 39.45 35.00
C GLN A 478 6.29 39.98 35.02
N GLY A 479 6.78 40.52 33.89
CA GLY A 479 8.16 40.95 33.71
C GLY A 479 9.14 39.80 33.87
N PRO A 480 10.40 39.93 33.44
CA PRO A 480 11.44 39.03 33.92
C PRO A 480 11.45 39.18 35.44
N ALA A 481 11.05 38.12 36.16
CA ALA A 481 11.15 38.07 37.61
C ALA A 481 12.56 38.47 37.97
N LYS A 482 12.72 39.67 38.58
CA LYS A 482 13.98 40.37 38.87
C LYS A 482 15.17 39.44 38.75
N GLU A 483 15.77 39.38 37.57
CA GLU A 483 16.98 38.63 37.35
C GLU A 483 18.05 39.24 38.25
N ASP A 484 18.38 38.52 39.32
CA ASP A 484 19.69 38.61 39.92
C ASP A 484 20.69 38.41 38.79
N LYS A 485 21.36 39.52 38.46
CA LYS A 485 22.31 39.66 37.37
C LYS A 485 23.28 38.49 37.40
N MET A 486 23.10 37.49 36.55
CA MET A 486 24.18 36.61 36.16
C MET A 486 25.05 37.37 35.14
N PRO A 487 26.29 37.76 35.50
CA PRO A 487 27.13 38.52 34.59
C PRO A 487 27.68 37.57 33.53
N GLY A 488 27.35 37.82 32.26
CA GLY A 488 28.11 37.27 31.13
C GLY A 488 27.34 36.60 29.99
N MET A 489 26.01 36.45 30.06
CA MET A 489 25.24 35.95 28.91
C MET A 489 24.64 37.10 28.11
N ASN A 490 25.17 37.31 26.91
CA ASN A 490 24.66 38.27 25.94
C ASN A 490 23.39 37.68 25.29
N VAL A 491 22.26 37.79 25.99
CA VAL A 491 20.95 37.39 25.46
C VAL A 491 20.55 38.42 24.39
N PRO A 492 20.26 38.00 23.14
CA PRO A 492 19.81 38.90 22.10
C PRO A 492 18.63 39.73 22.59
N ASN A 493 18.67 41.05 22.36
CA ASN A 493 17.58 41.93 22.73
C ASN A 493 16.28 41.39 22.11
N PHE A 494 15.25 41.25 22.93
CA PHE A 494 13.94 40.72 22.56
C PHE A 494 13.36 41.33 21.27
N GLY A 495 13.63 42.61 21.00
CA GLY A 495 13.24 43.27 19.74
C GLY A 495 13.87 42.64 18.49
N GLN A 496 15.07 42.10 18.58
CA GLN A 496 15.73 41.38 17.48
C GLN A 496 15.14 39.98 17.26
N LEU A 497 14.71 39.31 18.33
CA LEU A 497 14.01 38.02 18.27
C LEU A 497 12.62 38.16 17.63
N MET A 498 11.87 39.21 18.00
CA MET A 498 10.56 39.48 17.39
C MET A 498 10.68 39.80 15.90
N LYS A 499 11.65 40.64 15.52
CA LYS A 499 11.91 40.95 14.11
C LYS A 499 12.32 39.70 13.31
N ALA A 500 13.18 38.85 13.87
CA ALA A 500 13.57 37.60 13.22
C ALA A 500 12.39 36.62 13.02
N ASN A 501 11.43 36.59 13.96
CA ASN A 501 10.22 35.77 13.83
C ASN A 501 9.26 36.34 12.77
N GLU A 502 9.07 37.66 12.74
CA GLU A 502 8.27 38.35 11.72
C GLU A 502 8.87 38.14 10.31
N ASP A 503 10.20 38.28 10.18
CA ASP A 503 10.92 38.01 8.93
C ASP A 503 10.79 36.54 8.48
N ALA A 504 10.79 35.58 9.42
CA ALA A 504 10.59 34.16 9.12
C ALA A 504 9.16 33.83 8.68
N GLN A 505 8.14 34.44 9.30
CA GLN A 505 6.75 34.30 8.87
C GLN A 505 6.54 34.89 7.48
N ASN A 506 7.09 36.08 7.21
CA ASN A 506 7.03 36.71 5.90
C ASN A 506 7.74 35.86 4.82
N GLN A 507 8.87 35.22 5.14
CA GLN A 507 9.52 34.29 4.22
C GLN A 507 8.67 33.04 3.93
N PHE A 508 7.99 32.49 4.94
CA PHE A 508 7.12 31.33 4.73
C PHE A 508 5.93 31.66 3.82
N VAL A 509 5.28 32.81 4.03
CA VAL A 509 4.17 33.28 3.18
C VAL A 509 4.63 33.48 1.73
N GLN A 510 5.82 34.04 1.53
CA GLN A 510 6.38 34.17 0.17
C GLN A 510 6.67 32.81 -0.48
N GLN A 511 7.25 31.86 0.25
CA GLN A 511 7.50 30.51 -0.29
C GLN A 511 6.20 29.75 -0.62
N TRP A 512 5.16 29.93 0.20
CA TRP A 512 3.86 29.34 -0.04
C TRP A 512 3.20 29.89 -1.31
N SER A 513 3.20 31.21 -1.49
CA SER A 513 2.62 31.86 -2.68
C SER A 513 3.27 31.38 -3.99
N VAL A 514 4.59 31.17 -4.00
CA VAL A 514 5.32 30.63 -5.17
C VAL A 514 4.97 29.16 -5.43
N THR A 515 4.64 28.39 -4.40
CA THR A 515 4.27 26.98 -4.52
C THR A 515 2.84 26.84 -5.04
N GLU A 516 1.93 27.68 -4.56
CA GLU A 516 0.56 27.79 -5.06
C GLU A 516 0.51 28.19 -6.53
N GLU A 517 1.30 29.19 -6.93
CA GLU A 517 1.39 29.64 -8.32
C GLU A 517 1.96 28.53 -9.24
N LYS A 518 2.92 27.73 -8.75
CA LYS A 518 3.45 26.55 -9.49
C LYS A 518 2.45 25.40 -9.59
N LEU A 519 1.65 25.16 -8.55
CA LEU A 519 0.60 24.15 -8.56
C LEU A 519 -0.53 24.54 -9.52
N LEU A 520 -0.93 25.83 -9.49
CA LEU A 520 -1.91 26.38 -10.43
C LEU A 520 -1.40 26.37 -11.88
N ALA A 521 -0.09 26.61 -12.10
CA ALA A 521 0.53 26.50 -13.42
C ALA A 521 0.65 25.06 -13.94
N GLN A 522 0.58 24.05 -13.06
CA GLN A 522 0.57 22.62 -13.46
C GLN A 522 -0.83 22.09 -13.83
N PHE A 523 -1.90 22.81 -13.48
CA PHE A 523 -3.23 22.51 -13.99
C PHE A 523 -3.36 23.04 -15.42
N ASP A 524 -3.13 22.15 -16.38
CA ASP A 524 -3.31 22.42 -17.80
C ASP A 524 -4.69 23.06 -18.06
N ALA A 525 -4.70 24.27 -18.61
CA ALA A 525 -5.91 25.02 -18.91
C ALA A 525 -6.91 24.21 -19.74
N ASP A 526 -6.41 23.25 -20.52
CA ASP A 526 -7.21 22.35 -21.34
C ASP A 526 -7.98 21.32 -20.50
N LYS A 527 -7.40 20.84 -19.38
CA LYS A 527 -8.09 19.96 -18.43
C LYS A 527 -9.17 20.71 -17.65
N VAL A 528 -8.90 21.95 -17.25
CA VAL A 528 -9.88 22.81 -16.58
C VAL A 528 -11.03 23.17 -17.52
N ALA A 529 -10.74 23.47 -18.80
CA ALA A 529 -11.77 23.71 -19.81
C ALA A 529 -12.62 22.45 -20.09
N LYS A 530 -12.01 21.26 -20.10
CA LYS A 530 -12.72 19.99 -20.28
C LYS A 530 -13.62 19.66 -19.09
N LEU A 531 -13.17 19.92 -17.86
CA LEU A 531 -13.98 19.78 -16.65
C LEU A 531 -15.15 20.77 -16.63
N LYS A 532 -14.93 22.03 -16.99
CA LYS A 532 -16.01 23.03 -17.12
C LYS A 532 -17.05 22.63 -18.17
N ARG A 533 -16.63 22.06 -19.30
CA ARG A 533 -17.55 21.52 -20.32
C ARG A 533 -18.36 20.32 -19.80
N LEU A 534 -17.73 19.40 -19.09
CA LEU A 534 -18.43 18.25 -18.51
C LEU A 534 -19.44 18.67 -17.44
N SER A 535 -19.08 19.62 -16.58
CA SER A 535 -19.97 20.21 -15.58
C SER A 535 -21.18 20.90 -16.24
N ALA A 536 -20.97 21.70 -17.30
CA ALA A 536 -22.06 22.35 -18.02
C ALA A 536 -23.02 21.36 -18.71
N LEU A 537 -22.49 20.25 -19.24
CA LEU A 537 -23.32 19.19 -19.84
C LEU A 537 -24.13 18.44 -18.79
N LEU A 538 -23.57 18.19 -17.61
CA LEU A 538 -24.28 17.55 -16.50
C LEU A 538 -25.43 18.42 -16.01
N GLU A 539 -25.22 19.72 -15.84
CA GLU A 539 -26.27 20.66 -15.42
C GLU A 539 -27.37 20.85 -16.48
N ALA A 540 -27.02 20.80 -17.76
CA ALA A 540 -28.01 20.79 -18.83
C ALA A 540 -28.88 19.52 -18.80
N ALA A 541 -28.26 18.35 -18.60
CA ALA A 541 -28.97 17.07 -18.50
C ALA A 541 -29.89 17.03 -17.27
N LYS A 542 -29.45 17.55 -16.12
CA LYS A 542 -30.30 17.66 -14.92
C LYS A 542 -31.55 18.52 -15.17
N LYS A 543 -31.41 19.67 -15.85
CA LYS A 543 -32.54 20.54 -16.20
C LYS A 543 -33.52 19.86 -17.15
N GLU A 544 -33.03 19.09 -18.11
CA GLU A 544 -33.88 18.38 -19.07
C GLU A 544 -34.64 17.23 -18.39
N VAL A 545 -33.99 16.49 -17.49
CA VAL A 545 -34.65 15.47 -16.64
C VAL A 545 -35.69 16.09 -15.71
N ALA A 546 -35.39 17.24 -15.10
CA ALA A 546 -36.35 17.96 -14.26
C ALA A 546 -37.58 18.43 -15.06
N ALA A 547 -37.38 18.99 -16.26
CA ALA A 547 -38.47 19.43 -17.14
C ALA A 547 -39.35 18.27 -17.62
N LEU A 548 -38.75 17.09 -17.89
CA LEU A 548 -39.51 15.88 -18.24
C LEU A 548 -40.36 15.37 -17.07
N ASN A 549 -39.79 15.37 -15.85
CA ASN A 549 -40.53 15.02 -14.63
C ASN A 549 -41.69 15.99 -14.35
N GLU A 550 -41.49 17.30 -14.51
CA GLU A 550 -42.55 18.31 -14.35
C GLU A 550 -43.66 18.18 -15.40
N ALA A 551 -43.31 17.74 -16.62
CA ALA A 551 -44.26 17.45 -17.68
C ALA A 551 -45.02 16.12 -17.48
N GLY A 552 -44.72 15.36 -16.42
CA GLY A 552 -45.29 14.03 -16.19
C GLY A 552 -44.87 12.99 -17.24
N MET A 553 -43.85 13.30 -18.04
CA MET A 553 -43.30 12.40 -19.04
C MET A 553 -42.13 11.65 -18.42
N GLY A 554 -42.29 10.33 -18.25
CA GLY A 554 -41.18 9.48 -17.81
C GLY A 554 -39.98 9.66 -18.73
N VAL A 555 -38.78 9.76 -18.15
CA VAL A 555 -37.54 9.91 -18.93
C VAL A 555 -37.41 8.71 -19.88
N PRO A 556 -37.32 8.92 -21.20
CA PRO A 556 -37.22 7.83 -22.16
C PRO A 556 -36.00 6.96 -21.85
N SER A 557 -36.19 5.64 -21.80
CA SER A 557 -35.12 4.66 -21.56
C SER A 557 -33.93 4.83 -22.51
N ASP A 558 -34.20 5.29 -23.73
CA ASP A 558 -33.19 5.46 -24.77
C ASP A 558 -32.28 6.67 -24.50
N LEU A 559 -32.82 7.71 -23.85
CA LEU A 559 -32.04 8.89 -23.43
C LEU A 559 -31.16 8.55 -22.22
N LEU A 560 -31.69 7.77 -21.26
CA LEU A 560 -30.92 7.23 -20.15
C LEU A 560 -29.78 6.33 -20.64
N ALA A 561 -30.07 5.44 -21.60
CA ALA A 561 -29.08 4.56 -22.21
C ALA A 561 -28.01 5.33 -22.99
N ALA A 562 -28.38 6.38 -23.72
CA ALA A 562 -27.43 7.24 -24.45
C ALA A 562 -26.47 7.99 -23.51
N LEU A 563 -26.94 8.32 -22.30
CA LEU A 563 -26.16 8.98 -21.25
C LEU A 563 -25.44 7.99 -20.31
N GLY A 564 -25.58 6.67 -20.53
CA GLY A 564 -24.92 5.63 -19.74
C GLY A 564 -25.55 5.34 -18.39
N PHE A 565 -26.84 5.65 -18.23
CA PHE A 565 -27.64 5.40 -17.02
C PHE A 565 -28.66 4.28 -17.27
N SER A 566 -28.80 3.38 -16.30
CA SER A 566 -29.73 2.23 -16.41
C SER A 566 -31.12 2.53 -15.84
N SER A 567 -31.26 3.60 -15.06
CA SER A 567 -32.55 4.08 -14.52
C SER A 567 -32.47 5.55 -14.12
N VAL A 568 -33.62 6.20 -13.95
CA VAL A 568 -33.71 7.58 -13.44
C VAL A 568 -33.06 7.71 -12.06
N SER A 569 -33.18 6.67 -11.21
CA SER A 569 -32.55 6.62 -9.88
C SER A 569 -31.02 6.63 -9.95
N SER A 570 -30.42 6.07 -11.02
CA SER A 570 -28.96 6.07 -11.22
C SER A 570 -28.38 7.42 -11.68
N VAL A 571 -29.23 8.36 -12.11
CA VAL A 571 -28.84 9.73 -12.48
C VAL A 571 -28.70 10.62 -11.25
N ALA A 572 -29.46 10.35 -10.18
CA ALA A 572 -29.42 11.15 -8.96
C ALA A 572 -28.22 10.82 -8.05
N VAL A 573 -27.69 9.60 -8.15
CA VAL A 573 -26.61 9.07 -7.29
C VAL A 573 -25.21 9.26 -7.91
N LYS A 574 -25.12 9.60 -9.20
CA LYS A 574 -23.87 9.85 -9.94
C LYS A 574 -23.72 11.32 -10.26
#